data_AF-T0ZN45-F1
#
_entry.id   AF-T0ZN45-F1
#
_cell.length_a   1.000
_cell.length_b   1.000
_cell.length_c   1.000
_cell.angle_alpha   90.00
_cell.angle_beta   90.00
_cell.angle_gamma   90.00
#
_symmetry.space_group_name_H-M   'P 1'
#
loop_
_entity.id
_entity.type
_entity.pdbx_description
1 polymer ?
#
loop_
_entity_poly.entity_id
_entity_poly.type
_entity_poly.pdbx_seq_one_letter_code
_entity_poly.pdbx_strand_id
1 'polypeptide(L)'
;GALTTFSITNDVAKYFAILPAIFITSSGVVLAGIQSFDVLGLSNPNLAVLATLLFNALVIPLLIPLALTGVRFRPRTAIDLLRRNLIYYGVGGLVSAFVGIKLLYLLLAYVSGSPFALALGAAVAHFLPIGGV
;
A
#
# COMPACT_ATOMS: atom_id res chain seq x y z
N GLY A 1 -4.17 -18.57 -11.35
CA GLY A 1 -4.62 -17.62 -12.37
C GLY A 1 -5.04 -16.32 -11.73
N ALA A 2 -6.33 -16.19 -11.39
CA ALA A 2 -6.92 -14.99 -10.79
C ALA A 2 -6.16 -14.42 -9.59
N LEU A 3 -5.92 -15.23 -8.56
CA LEU A 3 -5.20 -14.79 -7.36
C LEU A 3 -3.78 -14.32 -7.70
N THR A 4 -3.06 -15.07 -8.52
CA THR A 4 -1.71 -14.70 -8.98
C THR A 4 -1.70 -13.36 -9.72
N THR A 5 -2.63 -13.14 -10.65
CA THR A 5 -2.76 -11.88 -11.39
C THR A 5 -3.10 -10.72 -10.45
N PHE A 6 -4.00 -10.94 -9.50
CA PHE A 6 -4.33 -9.96 -8.47
C PHE A 6 -3.11 -9.60 -7.61
N SER A 7 -2.40 -10.60 -7.07
CA SER A 7 -1.24 -10.36 -6.21
C SER A 7 -0.10 -9.65 -6.96
N ILE A 8 0.19 -10.02 -8.22
CA ILE A 8 1.24 -9.36 -9.01
C ILE A 8 0.91 -7.88 -9.23
N THR A 9 -0.32 -7.57 -9.65
CA THR A 9 -0.71 -6.17 -9.91
C THR A 9 -0.79 -5.35 -8.63
N ASN A 10 -1.17 -5.98 -7.52
CA ASN A 10 -1.13 -5.39 -6.20
C ASN A 10 0.30 -5.04 -5.76
N ASP A 11 1.28 -5.92 -6.01
CA ASP A 11 2.69 -5.66 -5.71
C ASP A 11 3.27 -4.55 -6.59
N VAL A 12 2.91 -4.52 -7.87
CA VAL A 12 3.27 -3.41 -8.78
C VAL A 12 2.80 -2.07 -8.22
N ALA A 13 1.54 -1.96 -7.78
CA ALA A 13 1.02 -0.73 -7.18
C ALA A 13 1.78 -0.31 -5.91
N LYS A 14 2.20 -1.26 -5.07
CA LYS A 14 3.00 -0.97 -3.87
C LYS A 14 4.35 -0.35 -4.21
N TYR A 15 4.99 -0.76 -5.30
CA TYR A 15 6.23 -0.13 -5.75
C TYR A 15 6.00 1.35 -6.11
N PHE A 16 4.93 1.69 -6.81
CA PHE A 16 4.60 3.10 -7.07
C PHE A 16 4.40 3.89 -5.77
N ALA A 17 3.84 3.28 -4.72
CA ALA A 17 3.66 3.95 -3.43
C ALA A 17 4.97 4.13 -2.63
N ILE A 18 5.88 3.15 -2.67
CA ILE A 18 7.09 3.13 -1.84
C ILE A 18 8.30 3.77 -2.53
N LEU A 19 8.46 3.62 -3.85
CA LEU A 19 9.65 4.07 -4.57
C LEU A 19 9.98 5.56 -4.33
N PRO A 20 9.02 6.50 -4.41
CA PRO A 20 9.30 7.89 -4.08
C PRO A 20 9.80 8.09 -2.65
N ALA A 21 9.26 7.33 -1.69
CA ALA A 21 9.59 7.47 -0.27
C ALA A 21 11.01 6.95 0.07
N ILE A 22 11.45 5.86 -0.56
CA ILE A 22 12.77 5.25 -0.26
C ILE A 22 13.93 5.90 -1.00
N PHE A 23 13.66 6.61 -2.10
CA PHE A 23 14.67 7.33 -2.90
C PHE A 23 14.71 8.83 -2.60
N ILE A 24 14.36 9.20 -1.37
CA ILE A 24 14.60 10.55 -0.86
C ILE A 24 16.06 10.65 -0.45
N THR A 25 16.76 11.64 -0.97
CA THR A 25 18.14 11.93 -0.59
C THR A 25 18.20 12.35 0.87
N SER A 26 19.40 12.30 1.46
CA SER A 26 19.67 12.88 2.79
C SER A 26 19.30 14.36 2.91
N SER A 27 19.19 15.08 1.78
CA SER A 27 18.72 16.47 1.68
C SER A 27 17.20 16.62 1.59
N GLY A 28 16.42 15.53 1.69
CA GLY A 28 14.95 15.57 1.68
C GLY A 28 14.33 15.71 0.28
N VAL A 29 15.13 15.58 -0.78
CA VAL A 29 14.68 15.72 -2.18
C VAL A 29 14.55 14.34 -2.82
N VAL A 30 13.40 14.04 -3.42
CA VAL A 30 13.21 12.83 -4.24
C VAL A 30 14.05 12.95 -5.51
N LEU A 31 14.81 11.91 -5.88
CA LEU A 31 15.60 11.90 -7.13
C LEU A 31 14.74 12.29 -8.35
N ALA A 32 15.30 13.13 -9.22
CA ALA A 32 14.66 13.52 -10.47
C ALA A 32 14.33 12.27 -11.32
N GLY A 33 13.08 12.17 -11.79
CA GLY A 33 12.55 10.99 -12.49
C GLY A 33 11.85 9.96 -11.59
N ILE A 34 12.08 9.97 -10.27
CA ILE A 34 11.35 9.11 -9.33
C ILE A 34 10.03 9.78 -8.88
N GLN A 35 9.97 11.11 -8.89
CA GLN A 35 8.74 11.85 -8.56
C GLN A 35 7.54 11.49 -9.45
N SER A 36 7.75 11.11 -10.72
CA SER A 36 6.66 10.67 -11.60
C SER A 36 6.01 9.35 -11.19
N PHE A 37 6.65 8.60 -10.28
CA PHE A 37 6.08 7.38 -9.71
C PHE A 37 5.19 7.67 -8.49
N ASP A 38 5.16 8.90 -7.97
CA ASP A 38 4.25 9.30 -6.88
C ASP A 38 2.82 9.52 -7.40
N VAL A 39 2.24 8.44 -7.93
CA VAL A 39 0.86 8.39 -8.43
C VAL A 39 -0.13 8.73 -7.31
N LEU A 40 0.23 8.42 -6.06
CA LEU A 40 -0.62 8.61 -4.90
C LEU A 40 -0.45 9.98 -4.23
N GLY A 41 0.57 10.77 -4.57
CA GLY A 41 0.84 12.07 -3.94
C GLY A 41 1.08 11.94 -2.43
N LEU A 42 1.94 11.02 -2.00
CA LEU A 42 2.21 10.75 -0.58
C LEU A 42 3.36 11.63 -0.08
N SER A 43 3.01 12.73 0.60
CA SER A 43 3.98 13.75 1.02
C SER A 43 4.91 13.34 2.16
N ASN A 44 4.46 12.48 3.08
CA ASN A 44 5.26 12.01 4.21
C ASN A 44 5.82 10.60 3.93
N PRO A 45 7.15 10.45 3.78
CA PRO A 45 7.78 9.17 3.41
C PRO A 45 7.59 8.08 4.47
N ASN A 46 7.68 8.45 5.75
CA ASN A 46 7.52 7.51 6.86
C ASN A 46 6.09 6.96 6.90
N LEU A 47 5.10 7.85 6.74
CA LEU A 47 3.70 7.43 6.68
C LEU A 47 3.39 6.62 5.41
N ALA A 48 4.02 6.93 4.27
CA ALA A 48 3.85 6.19 3.02
C ALA A 48 4.34 4.73 3.16
N VAL A 49 5.54 4.54 3.74
CA VAL A 49 6.09 3.22 4.02
C VAL A 49 5.19 2.47 5.02
N LEU A 50 4.80 3.12 6.13
CA LEU A 50 3.92 2.51 7.14
C LEU A 50 2.56 2.11 6.56
N ALA A 51 1.90 2.98 5.80
CA ALA A 51 0.62 2.69 5.16
C ALA A 51 0.74 1.49 4.21
N THR A 52 1.83 1.40 3.44
CA THR A 52 2.04 0.30 2.50
C THR A 52 2.31 -1.02 3.22
N LEU A 53 3.08 -1.01 4.31
CA LEU A 53 3.30 -2.20 5.15
C LEU A 53 2.00 -2.69 5.81
N LEU A 54 1.20 -1.77 6.35
CA LEU A 54 -0.10 -2.10 6.93
C LEU A 54 -1.06 -2.66 5.88
N PHE A 55 -1.09 -2.07 4.68
CA PHE A 55 -1.89 -2.61 3.59
C PHE A 55 -1.52 -4.06 3.28
N ASN A 56 -0.21 -4.38 3.26
CA ASN A 56 0.27 -5.74 3.05
C ASN A 56 -0.24 -6.72 4.12
N ALA A 57 -0.20 -6.30 5.38
CA ALA A 57 -0.69 -7.09 6.51
C ALA A 57 -2.21 -7.34 6.43
N LEU A 58 -2.98 -6.41 5.86
CA LEU A 58 -4.43 -6.54 5.71
C LEU A 58 -4.82 -7.35 4.46
N VAL A 59 -4.13 -7.13 3.33
CA VAL A 59 -4.53 -7.73 2.05
C VAL A 59 -4.34 -9.24 2.04
N ILE A 60 -3.32 -9.77 2.72
CA ILE A 60 -3.06 -11.22 2.77
C ILE A 60 -4.23 -11.97 3.42
N PRO A 61 -4.66 -11.67 4.68
CA PRO A 61 -5.83 -12.28 5.28
C PRO A 61 -7.11 -12.13 4.46
N LEU A 62 -7.33 -10.96 3.84
CA LEU A 62 -8.50 -10.73 2.97
C LEU A 62 -8.53 -11.66 1.76
N LEU A 63 -7.36 -12.06 1.25
CA LEU A 63 -7.25 -12.94 0.08
C LEU A 63 -7.31 -14.43 0.43
N ILE A 64 -7.07 -14.83 1.69
CA ILE A 64 -7.12 -16.24 2.12
C ILE A 64 -8.48 -16.89 1.79
N PRO A 65 -9.66 -16.30 2.11
CA PRO A 65 -10.94 -16.89 1.76
C PRO A 65 -11.08 -17.13 0.26
N LEU A 66 -10.67 -16.15 -0.56
CA LEU A 66 -10.72 -16.26 -2.02
C LEU A 66 -9.80 -17.38 -2.54
N ALA A 67 -8.63 -17.55 -1.92
CA ALA A 67 -7.68 -18.62 -2.24
C ALA A 67 -8.26 -20.01 -1.91
N LEU A 68 -9.03 -20.12 -0.84
CA LEU A 68 -9.65 -21.38 -0.37
C LEU A 68 -10.91 -21.74 -1.15
N THR A 69 -11.79 -20.77 -1.44
CA THR A 69 -13.04 -21.03 -2.17
C THR A 69 -12.84 -21.17 -3.67
N GLY A 70 -11.73 -20.65 -4.20
CA GLY A 70 -11.48 -20.60 -5.63
C GLY A 70 -12.42 -19.67 -6.39
N VAL A 71 -12.24 -19.58 -7.70
CA VAL A 71 -13.06 -18.74 -8.60
C VAL A 71 -13.90 -19.63 -9.49
N ARG A 72 -15.21 -19.31 -9.62
CA ARG A 72 -16.13 -20.04 -10.50
C ARG A 72 -15.64 -20.03 -11.95
N PHE A 73 -15.23 -21.19 -12.45
CA PHE A 73 -14.81 -21.36 -13.83
C PHE A 73 -16.02 -21.46 -14.77
N ARG A 74 -15.95 -20.80 -15.92
CA ARG A 74 -16.91 -20.95 -17.02
C ARG A 74 -16.13 -21.23 -18.31
N PRO A 75 -16.41 -22.34 -19.02
CA PRO A 75 -15.67 -22.71 -20.22
C PRO A 75 -15.82 -21.62 -21.30
N ARG A 76 -14.68 -21.14 -21.78
CA ARG A 76 -14.51 -20.12 -22.83
C ARG A 76 -13.17 -20.35 -23.52
N THR A 77 -12.91 -19.64 -24.61
CA THR A 77 -11.61 -19.66 -25.28
C THR A 77 -10.49 -19.17 -24.35
N ALA A 78 -9.26 -19.64 -24.58
CA ALA A 78 -8.10 -19.25 -23.76
C ALA A 78 -7.85 -17.73 -23.77
N ILE A 79 -7.99 -17.08 -24.93
CA ILE A 79 -7.84 -15.62 -25.06
C ILE A 79 -8.89 -14.88 -24.22
N ASP A 80 -10.15 -15.31 -24.25
CA ASP A 80 -11.22 -14.66 -23.50
C ASP A 80 -11.03 -14.79 -21.99
N LEU A 81 -10.56 -15.96 -21.54
CA LEU A 81 -10.23 -16.20 -20.15
C LEU A 81 -9.08 -15.30 -19.70
N LEU A 82 -8.01 -15.19 -20.50
CA LEU A 82 -6.87 -14.32 -20.19
C LEU A 82 -7.29 -12.85 -20.10
N ARG A 83 -8.01 -12.34 -21.10
CA ARG A 83 -8.47 -10.93 -21.11
C ARG A 83 -9.35 -10.62 -19.89
N ARG A 84 -10.32 -11.48 -19.60
CA ARG A 84 -11.17 -11.32 -18.40
C ARG A 84 -10.33 -11.35 -17.12
N ASN A 85 -9.35 -12.25 -17.05
CA ASN A 85 -8.51 -12.36 -15.88
C ASN A 85 -7.70 -11.07 -15.64
N LEU A 86 -7.09 -10.52 -16.69
CA LEU A 86 -6.34 -9.26 -16.63
C LEU A 86 -7.24 -8.07 -16.27
N ILE A 87 -8.43 -7.98 -16.86
CA ILE A 87 -9.37 -6.88 -16.59
C ILE A 87 -9.90 -6.94 -15.16
N TYR A 88 -10.44 -8.07 -14.71
CA TYR A 88 -11.07 -8.14 -13.38
C TYR A 88 -10.05 -8.24 -12.26
N TYR A 89 -9.09 -9.16 -12.36
CA TYR A 89 -8.15 -9.41 -11.28
C TYR A 89 -6.91 -8.54 -11.39
N GLY A 90 -6.47 -8.19 -12.59
CA GLY A 90 -5.34 -7.28 -12.78
C GLY A 90 -5.70 -5.83 -12.43
N VAL A 91 -6.76 -5.27 -13.03
CA VAL A 91 -7.20 -3.91 -12.68
C VAL A 91 -7.70 -3.86 -11.23
N GLY A 92 -8.43 -4.90 -10.79
CA GLY A 92 -8.87 -5.00 -9.40
C GLY A 92 -7.71 -4.99 -8.39
N GLY A 93 -6.63 -5.73 -8.66
CA GLY A 93 -5.43 -5.74 -7.82
C GLY A 93 -4.73 -4.40 -7.75
N LEU A 94 -4.62 -3.71 -8.90
CA LEU A 94 -4.02 -2.38 -9.00
C LEU A 94 -4.84 -1.31 -8.24
N VAL A 95 -6.14 -1.24 -8.52
CA VAL A 95 -7.05 -0.24 -7.93
C VAL A 95 -7.19 -0.46 -6.42
N SER A 96 -7.37 -1.70 -5.98
CA SER A 96 -7.50 -2.01 -4.55
C SER A 96 -6.26 -1.60 -3.74
N ALA A 97 -5.05 -1.82 -4.28
CA ALA A 97 -3.82 -1.36 -3.67
C ALA A 97 -3.76 0.17 -3.57
N PHE A 98 -3.95 0.88 -4.69
CA PHE A 98 -3.86 2.34 -4.69
C PHE A 98 -4.84 2.98 -3.72
N VAL A 99 -6.11 2.54 -3.74
CA VAL A 99 -7.13 3.05 -2.83
C VAL A 99 -6.83 2.67 -1.39
N GLY A 100 -6.49 1.40 -1.12
CA GLY A 100 -6.22 0.91 0.23
C GLY A 100 -5.03 1.62 0.89
N ILE A 101 -3.92 1.77 0.17
CA ILE A 101 -2.73 2.47 0.66
C ILE A 101 -3.03 3.94 0.90
N LYS A 102 -3.74 4.63 -0.03
CA LYS A 102 -4.09 6.04 0.15
C LYS A 102 -4.99 6.25 1.36
N LEU A 103 -6.01 5.39 1.56
CA LEU A 103 -6.89 5.48 2.71
C LEU A 103 -6.15 5.25 4.03
N LEU A 104 -5.27 4.25 4.09
CA LEU A 104 -4.44 4.02 5.27
C LEU A 104 -3.50 5.19 5.53
N TYR A 105 -2.88 5.75 4.50
CA TYR A 105 -2.04 6.94 4.62
C TYR A 105 -2.81 8.12 5.21
N LEU A 106 -4.01 8.42 4.67
CA LEU A 106 -4.83 9.51 5.16
C LEU A 106 -5.29 9.27 6.60
N LEU A 107 -5.64 8.03 6.94
CA LEU A 107 -5.99 7.66 8.31
C LEU A 107 -4.81 7.88 9.27
N LEU A 108 -3.61 7.41 8.91
CA LEU A 108 -2.41 7.60 9.72
C LEU A 108 -2.03 9.08 9.85
N ALA A 109 -2.12 9.84 8.77
CA ALA A 109 -1.86 11.28 8.79
C ALA A 109 -2.85 12.02 9.71
N TYR A 110 -4.13 11.65 9.64
CA TYR A 110 -5.17 12.19 10.52
C TYR A 110 -4.91 11.83 12.00
N VAL A 111 -4.63 10.56 12.28
CA VAL A 111 -4.34 10.10 13.65
C VAL A 111 -3.09 10.78 14.19
N SER A 112 -2.02 10.89 13.40
CA SER A 112 -0.76 11.55 13.80
C SER A 112 -0.94 13.02 14.16
N GLY A 113 -1.91 13.72 13.56
CA GLY A 113 -2.23 15.12 13.89
C GLY A 113 -3.20 15.26 15.07
N SER A 114 -3.75 14.17 15.58
CA SER A 114 -4.77 14.22 16.64
C SER A 114 -4.16 14.55 18.02
N PRO A 115 -4.90 15.25 18.90
CA PRO A 115 -4.46 15.52 20.28
C PRO A 115 -4.15 14.24 21.06
N PHE A 116 -4.86 13.14 20.74
CA PHE A 116 -4.61 11.83 21.34
C PHE A 116 -3.23 11.28 20.99
N ALA A 117 -2.82 11.34 19.71
CA ALA A 117 -1.51 10.85 19.30
C ALA A 117 -0.38 11.69 19.90
N LEU A 118 -0.57 13.01 20.00
CA LEU A 118 0.38 13.90 20.69
C LEU A 118 0.48 13.57 22.18
N ALA A 119 -0.66 13.34 22.86
CA ALA A 119 -0.68 12.96 24.26
C ALA A 119 -0.05 11.58 24.50
N LEU A 120 -0.33 10.60 23.63
CA LEU A 120 0.30 9.29 23.67
C LEU A 120 1.80 9.39 23.44
N GLY A 121 2.24 10.15 22.44
CA GLY A 121 3.65 10.40 22.16
C GLY A 121 4.38 11.04 23.34
N ALA A 122 3.77 12.06 23.97
CA ALA A 122 4.31 12.70 25.17
C ALA A 122 4.37 11.73 26.37
N ALA A 123 3.32 10.92 26.59
CA ALA A 123 3.31 9.92 27.63
C ALA A 123 4.40 8.85 27.41
N VAL A 124 4.53 8.34 26.18
CA VAL A 124 5.57 7.35 25.83
C VAL A 124 6.97 7.94 25.97
N ALA A 125 7.19 9.17 25.53
CA ALA A 125 8.48 9.87 25.68
C ALA A 125 8.84 10.15 27.15
N HIS A 126 7.85 10.28 28.03
CA HIS A 126 8.06 10.40 29.47
C HIS A 126 8.45 9.05 30.11
N PHE A 127 7.98 7.91 29.58
CA PHE A 127 8.30 6.57 30.09
C PHE A 127 9.54 5.93 29.45
N LEU A 128 9.89 6.31 28.21
CA LEU A 128 11.15 5.96 27.57
C LEU A 128 12.08 7.18 27.62
N PRO A 129 13.09 7.22 28.52
CA PRO A 129 14.08 8.27 28.53
C PRO A 129 15.03 8.06 27.35
N ILE A 130 14.56 8.28 26.13
CA ILE A 130 15.40 8.47 24.94
C ILE A 130 15.73 9.96 24.85
N GLY A 131 16.23 10.51 25.96
CA GLY A 131 16.82 11.84 26.01
C GLY A 131 18.32 11.70 25.85
N GLY A 132 18.83 12.02 24.66
CA GLY A 132 20.26 12.24 24.43
C GLY A 132 20.87 11.40 23.32
N VAL A 133 20.55 11.73 22.06
CA VAL A 133 21.52 11.92 20.96
C VAL A 133 20.95 12.99 20.02
#